data_AF-K2CBX6-F1
#
_entry.id   AF-K2CBX6-F1
#
_cell.length_a   1.000
_cell.length_b   1.000
_cell.length_c   1.000
_cell.angle_alpha   90.00
_cell.angle_beta   90.00
_cell.angle_gamma   90.00
#
_symmetry.space_group_name_H-M   'P 1'
#
loop_
_entity.id
_entity.type
_entity.pdbx_description
1 polymer ?
#
loop_
_entity_poly.entity_id
_entity_poly.type
_entity_poly.pdbx_seq_one_letter_code
_entity_poly.pdbx_strand_id
1 'polypeptide(L)' 'SEDMRRGEKMIFTYIPGKGTTVTMKDKVCGTIPGKDFADALFSIYIGNNAGLPRIRDGLLGQ' A
#
# COMPACT_ATOMS: atom_id res chain seq x y z
N SER A 1 10.16 -14.05 12.28
CA SER A 1 9.54 -12.78 11.85
C SER A 1 10.67 -11.78 11.63
N GLU A 2 10.70 -11.09 10.49
CA GLU A 2 11.63 -9.97 10.32
C GLU A 2 10.98 -8.70 10.87
N ASP A 3 11.65 -8.05 11.82
CA ASP A 3 11.16 -6.79 12.37
C ASP A 3 11.50 -5.61 11.46
N MET A 4 10.59 -4.63 11.42
CA MET A 4 10.83 -3.32 10.82
C MET A 4 11.53 -2.40 11.81
N ARG A 5 12.72 -1.92 11.44
CA ARG A 5 13.45 -0.91 12.19
C ARG A 5 13.11 0.48 11.69
N ARG A 6 13.33 1.48 12.55
CA ARG A 6 13.16 2.89 12.18
C ARG A 6 14.04 3.22 10.97
N GLY A 7 13.43 3.80 9.93
CA GLY A 7 14.10 4.17 8.69
C GLY A 7 14.03 3.10 7.59
N GLU A 8 13.63 1.88 7.92
CA GLU A 8 13.37 0.84 6.91
C GLU A 8 12.02 1.10 6.22
N LYS A 9 11.98 0.82 4.90
CA LYS A 9 10.80 1.02 4.07
C LYS A 9 10.13 -0.31 3.78
N MET A 10 8.81 -0.30 3.84
CA MET A 10 7.96 -1.32 3.26
C MET A 10 7.27 -0.71 2.05
N ILE A 11 7.38 -1.40 0.92
CA ILE A 11 6.83 -0.94 -0.36
C ILE A 11 5.71 -1.89 -0.75
N PHE A 12 4.55 -1.32 -1.07
CA PHE A 12 3.40 -2.05 -1.58
C PHE A 12 3.21 -1.67 -3.05
N THR A 13 3.27 -2.65 -3.94
CA THR A 13 3.09 -2.44 -5.39
C THR A 13 1.87 -3.21 -5.86
N TYR A 14 0.81 -2.50 -6.26
CA TYR A 14 -0.38 -3.11 -6.85
C TYR A 14 -0.28 -3.11 -8.38
N ILE A 15 -0.44 -4.29 -8.99
CA ILE A 15 -0.53 -4.46 -10.44
C ILE A 15 -1.89 -5.10 -10.77
N PRO A 16 -2.77 -4.43 -11.55
CA PRO A 16 -4.04 -5.00 -11.98
C PRO A 16 -3.89 -6.38 -12.61
N GLY A 17 -4.75 -7.32 -12.24
CA GLY A 17 -4.69 -8.72 -12.69
C GLY A 17 -3.63 -9.59 -12.02
N LYS A 18 -2.69 -9.02 -11.24
CA LYS A 18 -1.69 -9.78 -10.46
C LYS A 18 -1.92 -9.70 -8.95
N GLY A 19 -2.24 -8.51 -8.44
CA GLY A 19 -2.40 -8.25 -7.01
C GLY A 19 -1.34 -7.31 -6.43
N THR A 20 -1.19 -7.33 -5.11
CA THR A 20 -0.29 -6.45 -4.36
C THR A 20 0.94 -7.21 -3.89
N THR A 21 2.11 -6.82 -4.37
CA THR A 21 3.41 -7.32 -3.92
C THR A 21 3.93 -6.49 -2.76
N VAL A 22 4.38 -7.16 -1.70
CA VAL A 22 5.03 -6.54 -0.53
C VAL A 22 6.54 -6.73 -0.63
N THR A 23 7.27 -5.63 -0.51
CA THR A 23 8.74 -5.62 -0.50
C THR A 23 9.24 -4.96 0.79
N MET A 24 10.14 -5.62 1.49
CA MET A 24 10.82 -5.12 2.69
C MET A 24 12.32 -5.29 2.52
N LYS A 25 13.13 -4.28 2.85
CA LYS A 25 14.60 -4.34 2.75
C LYS A 25 15.04 -4.85 1.35
N ASP A 26 14.39 -4.33 0.32
CA ASP A 26 14.60 -4.70 -1.09
C ASP A 26 14.32 -6.18 -1.45
N LYS A 27 13.71 -6.93 -0.53
CA LYS A 27 13.32 -8.33 -0.71
C LYS A 27 11.81 -8.46 -0.86
N VAL A 28 11.38 -9.21 -1.88
CA VAL A 28 9.96 -9.56 -2.05
C VAL A 28 9.54 -10.55 -0.96
N CYS A 29 8.56 -10.16 -0.16
CA CYS A 29 7.97 -10.98 0.90
C CYS A 29 6.86 -11.89 0.34
N GLY A 30 6.16 -11.43 -0.70
CA GLY A 30 5.09 -12.17 -1.35
C GLY A 30 4.16 -11.28 -2.16
N THR A 31 3.19 -11.90 -2.83
CA THR A 31 2.13 -11.22 -3.57
C THR A 31 0.78 -11.73 -3.09
N ILE A 32 -0.11 -10.81 -2.73
CA ILE A 32 -1.49 -11.10 -2.35
C ILE A 32 -2.37 -10.78 -3.57
N PRO A 33 -3.03 -11.78 -4.19
CA PRO A 33 -3.88 -11.57 -5.35
C PRO A 33 -5.16 -10.81 -4.98
N GLY A 34 -5.85 -10.28 -5.99
CA GLY A 34 -7.15 -9.63 -5.83
C GLY A 34 -7.10 -8.11 -5.77
N LYS A 35 -8.18 -7.48 -6.26
CA LYS A 35 -8.37 -6.02 -6.21
C LYS A 35 -8.91 -5.58 -4.84
N ASP A 36 -9.74 -6.42 -4.23
CA ASP A 36 -10.32 -6.22 -2.90
C ASP A 36 -9.26 -5.96 -1.83
N PHE A 37 -8.16 -6.73 -1.82
CA PHE A 37 -7.05 -6.48 -0.90
C PHE A 37 -6.37 -5.12 -1.16
N ALA A 38 -6.16 -4.77 -2.43
CA ALA A 38 -5.55 -3.49 -2.80
C ALA A 38 -6.45 -2.31 -2.41
N ASP A 39 -7.75 -2.42 -2.62
CA ASP A 39 -8.73 -1.40 -2.23
C ASP A 39 -8.74 -1.19 -0.71
N ALA A 40 -8.75 -2.28 0.06
CA ALA A 40 -8.68 -2.22 1.52
C ALA A 40 -7.38 -1.55 2.00
N LEU A 41 -6.23 -1.93 1.40
CA LEU A 41 -4.93 -1.36 1.74
C LEU A 41 -4.88 0.15 1.45
N PHE A 42 -5.34 0.58 0.27
CA PHE A 42 -5.36 2.00 -0.09
C PHE A 42 -6.34 2.80 0.76
N SER A 43 -7.46 2.20 1.19
CA SER A 43 -8.45 2.87 2.03
C SER A 43 -7.87 3.39 3.36
N ILE A 44 -6.83 2.74 3.90
CA ILE A 44 -6.13 3.15 5.13
C ILE A 44 -5.48 4.53 4.96
N TYR A 45 -4.92 4.81 3.78
CA TYR A 45 -4.13 6.02 3.54
C TYR A 45 -4.92 7.11 2.80
N ILE A 46 -5.81 6.73 1.90
CA ILE A 46 -6.51 7.64 0.99
C ILE A 46 -8.02 7.37 0.87
N GLY A 47 -8.59 6.55 1.75
CA GLY A 47 -10.04 6.37 1.84
C GLY A 47 -10.74 7.60 2.42
N ASN A 48 -12.08 7.64 2.33
CA ASN A 48 -12.89 8.77 2.83
C ASN A 48 -12.69 9.11 4.30
N ASN A 49 -12.29 8.13 5.12
CA ASN A 49 -12.04 8.30 6.55
C ASN A 49 -10.54 8.29 6.90
N ALA A 50 -9.65 8.34 5.92
CA ALA A 50 -8.22 8.31 6.17
C ALA A 50 -7.74 9.62 6.83
N GLY A 51 -6.76 9.52 7.73
CA GLY A 51 -6.20 10.69 8.44
C GLY A 51 -5.36 11.64 7.57
N LEU A 52 -5.33 11.43 6.25
CA LEU A 52 -4.53 12.18 5.28
C LEU A 52 -5.37 12.69 4.09
N PRO A 53 -6.44 13.48 4.33
CA PRO A 53 -7.35 13.93 3.27
C PRO A 53 -6.63 14.72 2.17
N ARG A 54 -5.63 15.53 2.53
CA ARG A 54 -4.81 16.30 1.57
C ARG A 54 -4.08 15.43 0.54
N ILE A 55 -3.66 14.22 0.92
CA ILE A 55 -2.99 13.30 -0.02
C ILE A 55 -4.01 12.72 -0.99
N ARG A 56 -5.17 12.31 -0.49
CA ARG A 56 -6.27 11.84 -1.34
C ARG A 56 -6.66 12.91 -2.36
N ASP A 57 -6.93 14.13 -1.90
CA ASP A 57 -7.41 15.22 -2.76
C ASP A 57 -6.34 15.58 -3.80
N GLY A 58 -5.07 15.66 -3.41
CA GLY A 58 -3.96 15.87 -4.33
C GLY A 58 -3.76 14.77 -5.38
N LEU A 59 -4.01 13.50 -5.03
CA LEU A 59 -3.97 12.38 -5.98
C LEU A 59 -5.16 12.38 -6.95
N LEU A 60 -6.31 12.90 -6.51
CA LEU A 60 -7.53 12.99 -7.32
C LEU A 60 -7.61 14.30 -8.12
N GLY A 61 -6.68 15.25 -7.89
CA GLY A 61 -6.71 16.57 -8.53
C GLY A 61 -7.85 17.46 -8.02
N GLN A 62 -8.28 17.26 -6.78
CA GLN A 62 -9.32 18.04 -6.09
C GLN A 62 -8.74 19.16 -5.23
#